data_AF-B1Y8J9-F1
#
_entry.id   AF-B1Y8J9-F1
#
_cell.length_a   1.000
_cell.length_b   1.000
_cell.length_c   1.000
_cell.angle_alpha   90.00
_cell.angle_beta   90.00
_cell.angle_gamma   90.00
#
_symmetry.space_group_name_H-M   'P 1'
#
loop_
_entity.id
_entity.type
_entity.pdbx_description
1 polymer ?
#
loop_
_entity_poly.entity_id
_entity_poly.type
_entity_poly.pdbx_seq_one_letter_code
_entity_poly.pdbx_strand_id
1 'polypeptide(L)'
;MPRSYFYEIYRAFKEDRYEDGLNSASRYRTYVTAAAFRKIYNSIVKPLEHIAAGRFTDPIPIAAGLARLDVIIEYQKNRGLLQQDLAEGIKAALAEIRQDVVRRNLQSAKKEAEALKLALDAVLAYQIVGGRRREEEEEWL
;
A
#
# COMPACT_ATOMS: atom_id res chain seq x y z
N MET A 1 3.02 -16.93 -6.76
CA MET A 1 2.60 -16.28 -5.50
C MET A 1 1.08 -16.17 -5.51
N PRO A 2 0.38 -16.39 -4.39
CA PRO A 2 -1.07 -16.18 -4.36
C PRO A 2 -1.36 -14.75 -4.80
N ARG A 3 -2.33 -14.58 -5.70
CA ARG A 3 -2.74 -13.28 -6.24
C ARG A 3 -3.36 -12.47 -5.08
N SER A 4 -2.61 -11.53 -4.53
CA SER A 4 -3.14 -10.57 -3.58
C SER A 4 -4.10 -9.63 -4.33
N TYR A 5 -5.32 -9.46 -3.82
CA TYR A 5 -6.26 -8.53 -4.42
C TYR A 5 -5.78 -7.08 -4.26
N PHE A 6 -5.19 -6.75 -3.10
CA PHE A 6 -4.56 -5.44 -2.92
C PHE A 6 -3.46 -5.17 -3.96
N TYR A 7 -2.65 -6.19 -4.28
CA TYR A 7 -1.61 -6.04 -5.30
C TYR A 7 -2.19 -5.73 -6.69
N GLU A 8 -3.36 -6.26 -7.04
CA GLU A 8 -4.03 -5.95 -8.30
C GLU A 8 -4.50 -4.48 -8.36
N ILE A 9 -4.94 -3.92 -7.23
CA ILE A 9 -5.25 -2.48 -7.11
C ILE A 9 -4.00 -1.64 -7.37
N TYR A 10 -2.91 -1.99 -6.70
CA TYR A 10 -1.60 -1.35 -6.92
C TYR A 10 -1.15 -1.44 -8.38
N ARG A 11 -1.27 -2.63 -8.99
CA ARG A 11 -0.87 -2.85 -10.39
C ARG A 11 -1.67 -1.98 -11.34
N ALA A 12 -2.98 -1.83 -11.12
CA ALA A 12 -3.81 -0.96 -11.94
C ALA A 12 -3.31 0.50 -11.90
N PHE A 13 -2.99 1.04 -10.71
CA PHE A 13 -2.40 2.39 -10.61
C PHE A 13 -1.02 2.47 -11.25
N LYS A 14 -0.17 1.45 -11.09
CA LYS A 14 1.16 1.40 -11.73
C LYS A 14 1.06 1.39 -13.26
N GLU A 15 0.01 0.81 -13.81
CA GLU A 15 -0.28 0.74 -15.24
C GLU A 15 -1.10 1.93 -15.75
N ASP A 16 -1.26 3.00 -14.96
CA ASP A 16 -2.07 4.18 -15.29
C ASP A 16 -3.56 3.90 -15.55
N ARG A 17 -4.05 2.72 -15.10
CA ARG A 17 -5.46 2.34 -15.15
C ARG A 17 -6.19 2.82 -13.89
N TYR A 18 -6.25 4.14 -13.72
CA TYR A 18 -6.77 4.77 -12.50
C TYR A 18 -8.21 4.36 -12.17
N GLU A 19 -9.11 4.36 -13.15
CA GLU A 19 -10.51 3.95 -12.96
C GLU A 19 -10.63 2.49 -12.52
N ASP A 20 -9.83 1.59 -13.08
CA ASP A 20 -9.80 0.18 -12.67
C ASP A 20 -9.29 0.04 -11.24
N GLY A 21 -8.27 0.81 -10.86
CA GLY A 21 -7.73 0.86 -9.50
C GLY A 21 -8.75 1.34 -8.49
N LEU A 22 -9.42 2.46 -8.77
CA LEU A 22 -10.47 3.03 -7.91
C LEU A 22 -11.67 2.07 -7.77
N ASN A 23 -12.14 1.49 -8.87
CA ASN A 23 -13.22 0.49 -8.86
C ASN A 23 -12.83 -0.78 -8.12
N SER A 24 -11.58 -1.23 -8.23
CA SER A 24 -11.11 -2.40 -7.50
C SER A 24 -11.01 -2.11 -6.01
N ALA A 25 -10.51 -0.93 -5.62
CA ALA A 25 -10.45 -0.50 -4.23
C ALA A 25 -11.83 -0.33 -3.58
N SER A 26 -12.83 0.14 -4.33
CA SER A 26 -14.22 0.27 -3.82
C SER A 26 -14.93 -1.07 -3.61
N ARG A 27 -14.40 -2.16 -4.18
CA ARG A 27 -14.91 -3.54 -4.03
C ARG A 27 -14.04 -4.41 -3.12
N TYR A 28 -12.86 -3.95 -2.76
CA TYR A 28 -11.94 -4.67 -1.90
C TYR A 28 -12.55 -4.89 -0.52
N ARG A 29 -12.44 -6.09 0.05
CA ARG A 29 -12.95 -6.38 1.40
C ARG A 29 -11.81 -6.48 2.37
N THR A 30 -11.84 -5.64 3.40
CA THR A 30 -10.92 -5.72 4.53
C THR A 30 -11.65 -5.44 5.84
N TYR A 31 -11.29 -6.18 6.88
CA TYR A 31 -11.80 -6.04 8.25
C TYR A 31 -10.77 -5.35 9.16
N VAL A 32 -9.74 -4.74 8.56
CA VAL A 32 -8.74 -3.97 9.31
C VAL A 32 -9.39 -2.66 9.78
N THR A 33 -9.31 -2.40 11.09
CA THR A 33 -9.82 -1.15 11.65
C THR A 33 -8.99 0.06 11.18
N ALA A 34 -9.63 1.23 11.07
CA ALA A 34 -8.94 2.47 10.73
C ALA A 34 -7.75 2.79 11.65
N ALA A 35 -7.88 2.50 12.94
CA ALA A 35 -6.81 2.71 13.91
C ALA A 35 -5.61 1.77 13.66
N ALA A 36 -5.86 0.50 13.34
CA ALA A 36 -4.80 -0.45 13.01
C ALA A 36 -4.11 -0.09 11.69
N PHE A 37 -4.88 0.25 10.66
CA PHE A 37 -4.32 0.65 9.37
C PHE A 37 -3.51 1.95 9.43
N ARG A 38 -3.96 2.96 10.19
CA ARG A 38 -3.20 4.22 10.35
C ARG A 38 -1.81 4.02 10.98
N LYS A 39 -1.66 3.03 11.87
CA LYS A 39 -0.36 2.73 12.51
C LYS A 39 0.72 2.33 11.51
N ILE A 40 0.34 1.62 10.46
CA ILE A 40 1.26 1.19 9.40
C ILE A 40 1.33 2.19 8.25
N TYR A 41 0.21 2.84 7.92
CA TYR A 41 0.08 3.70 6.76
C TYR A 41 1.09 4.85 6.82
N ASN A 42 1.17 5.54 7.96
CA ASN A 42 2.11 6.66 8.13
C ASN A 42 3.58 6.22 8.02
N SER A 43 3.89 4.99 8.44
CA SER A 43 5.24 4.44 8.34
C SER A 43 5.60 4.08 6.90
N ILE A 44 4.61 3.69 6.09
CA ILE A 44 4.81 3.31 4.68
C ILE A 44 4.83 4.55 3.79
N VAL A 45 3.85 5.46 3.92
CA VAL A 45 3.67 6.58 2.99
C VAL A 45 4.82 7.58 3.01
N LYS A 46 5.40 7.87 4.19
CA LYS A 46 6.53 8.83 4.27
C LYS A 46 7.74 8.42 3.40
N PRO A 47 8.24 7.17 3.48
CA PRO A 47 9.23 6.66 2.53
C PRO A 47 8.79 6.73 1.07
N LEU A 48 7.53 6.40 0.75
CA LEU A 48 7.02 6.48 -0.62
C LEU A 48 7.03 7.91 -1.17
N GLU A 49 6.60 8.89 -0.37
CA GLU A 49 6.63 10.32 -0.75
C GLU A 49 8.06 10.80 -0.98
N HIS A 50 9.01 10.36 -0.17
CA HIS A 50 10.42 10.68 -0.35
C HIS A 50 10.97 10.12 -1.68
N ILE A 51 10.59 8.89 -2.03
CA ILE A 51 10.96 8.22 -3.29
C ILE A 51 10.29 8.92 -4.48
N ALA A 52 8.98 9.12 -4.44
CA ALA A 52 8.18 9.79 -5.48
C ALA A 52 8.71 11.19 -5.80
N ALA A 53 9.04 11.97 -4.75
CA ALA A 53 9.63 13.30 -4.92
C ALA A 53 11.07 13.28 -5.47
N GLY A 54 11.69 12.10 -5.63
CA GLY A 54 13.04 11.95 -6.13
C GLY A 54 14.11 12.55 -5.21
N ARG A 55 13.84 12.62 -3.91
CA ARG A 55 14.70 13.30 -2.93
C ARG A 55 15.84 12.42 -2.39
N PHE A 56 16.21 11.35 -3.09
CA PHE A 56 17.25 10.42 -2.68
C PHE A 56 18.33 10.30 -3.75
N THR A 57 19.59 10.29 -3.31
CA THR A 57 20.78 10.13 -4.16
C THR A 57 21.47 8.78 -3.91
N ASP A 58 21.44 8.30 -2.68
CA ASP A 58 21.97 7.00 -2.29
C ASP A 58 20.83 5.95 -2.21
N PRO A 59 20.87 4.88 -3.02
CA PRO A 59 19.86 3.82 -2.98
C PRO A 59 19.96 2.92 -1.75
N ILE A 60 21.10 2.85 -1.06
CA ILE A 60 21.32 1.89 0.04
C ILE A 60 20.40 2.17 1.25
N PRO A 61 20.34 3.39 1.81
CA PRO A 61 19.46 3.70 2.94
C PRO A 61 17.98 3.52 2.60
N ILE A 62 17.60 3.82 1.35
CA ILE A 62 16.23 3.67 0.86
C ILE A 62 15.86 2.19 0.79
N ALA A 63 16.71 1.36 0.17
CA ALA A 63 16.47 -0.07 0.07
C ALA A 63 16.40 -0.73 1.45
N ALA A 64 17.27 -0.34 2.38
CA ALA A 64 17.25 -0.80 3.77
C ALA A 64 15.96 -0.37 4.50
N GLY A 65 15.51 0.86 4.29
CA GLY A 65 14.24 1.37 4.83
C GLY A 65 13.03 0.57 4.32
N LEU A 66 12.98 0.27 3.02
CA LEU A 66 11.92 -0.55 2.41
C LEU A 66 11.95 -1.99 2.94
N ALA A 67 13.13 -2.58 3.13
CA ALA A 67 13.28 -3.90 3.76
C ALA A 67 12.82 -3.89 5.24
N ARG A 68 13.07 -2.81 5.97
CA ARG A 68 12.56 -2.66 7.35
C ARG A 68 11.03 -2.59 7.39
N LEU A 69 10.40 -1.91 6.42
CA LEU A 69 8.94 -1.88 6.31
C LEU A 69 8.36 -3.28 6.08
N ASP A 70 9.00 -4.08 5.23
CA ASP A 70 8.63 -5.48 4.97
C ASP A 70 8.53 -6.28 6.29
N VAL A 71 9.55 -6.18 7.14
CA VAL A 71 9.59 -6.81 8.47
C VAL A 71 8.47 -6.29 9.38
N ILE A 72 8.22 -4.98 9.38
CA ILE A 72 7.15 -4.38 10.18
C ILE A 72 5.78 -4.91 9.72
N ILE A 73 5.53 -4.96 8.42
CA ILE A 73 4.27 -5.46 7.85
C ILE A 73 4.06 -6.93 8.22
N GLU A 74 5.10 -7.75 8.10
CA GLU A 74 5.07 -9.16 8.49
C GLU A 74 4.73 -9.33 9.98
N TYR A 75 5.34 -8.51 10.84
CA TYR A 75 5.03 -8.51 12.27
C TYR A 75 3.56 -8.11 12.56
N GLN A 76 3.05 -7.05 11.92
CA GLN A 76 1.67 -6.60 12.13
C GLN A 76 0.66 -7.61 11.58
N LYS A 77 0.98 -8.29 10.47
CA LYS A 77 0.20 -9.41 9.92
C LYS A 77 0.08 -10.54 10.95
N ASN A 78 1.21 -10.99 11.50
CA ASN A 78 1.23 -12.08 12.47
C ASN A 78 0.57 -11.72 13.82
N ARG A 79 0.39 -10.43 14.12
CA ARG A 79 -0.40 -9.94 15.25
C ARG A 79 -1.89 -9.82 14.99
N GLY A 80 -2.37 -10.13 13.78
CA GLY A 80 -3.76 -9.94 13.38
C GLY A 80 -4.17 -8.48 13.20
N LEU A 81 -3.21 -7.55 13.16
CA LEU A 81 -3.46 -6.12 12.94
C LEU A 81 -3.50 -5.75 11.46
N LEU A 82 -3.01 -6.64 10.61
CA LEU A 82 -3.11 -6.58 9.16
C LEU A 82 -3.65 -7.89 8.62
N GLN A 83 -4.58 -7.80 7.69
CA GLN A 83 -5.01 -8.97 6.94
C GLN A 83 -3.91 -9.47 6.01
N GLN A 84 -3.88 -10.78 5.80
CA GLN A 84 -2.88 -11.45 4.97
C GLN A 84 -2.85 -10.91 3.54
N ASP A 85 -4.01 -10.75 2.89
CA ASP A 85 -4.07 -10.24 1.50
C ASP A 85 -3.43 -8.85 1.36
N LEU A 86 -3.81 -7.94 2.26
CA LEU A 86 -3.28 -6.58 2.32
C LEU A 86 -1.77 -6.57 2.60
N ALA A 87 -1.33 -7.36 3.59
CA ALA A 87 0.07 -7.44 3.97
C ALA A 87 0.95 -7.97 2.83
N GLU A 88 0.56 -9.09 2.21
CA GLU A 88 1.35 -9.66 1.11
C GLU A 88 1.34 -8.74 -0.12
N GLY A 89 0.23 -8.05 -0.40
CA GLY A 89 0.17 -7.10 -1.51
C GLY A 89 1.07 -5.89 -1.31
N ILE A 90 1.08 -5.30 -0.11
CA ILE A 90 1.99 -4.19 0.20
C ILE A 90 3.45 -4.67 0.12
N LYS A 91 3.77 -5.84 0.68
CA LYS A 91 5.13 -6.39 0.64
C LYS A 91 5.61 -6.65 -0.79
N ALA A 92 4.76 -7.18 -1.66
CA ALA A 92 5.08 -7.38 -3.07
C ALA A 92 5.39 -6.05 -3.77
N ALA A 93 4.55 -5.02 -3.57
CA ALA A 93 4.80 -3.69 -4.13
C ALA A 93 6.08 -3.04 -3.58
N LEU A 94 6.35 -3.16 -2.27
CA LEU A 94 7.60 -2.67 -1.67
C LEU A 94 8.83 -3.39 -2.23
N ALA A 95 8.71 -4.69 -2.54
CA ALA A 95 9.79 -5.45 -3.13
C ALA A 95 10.12 -4.98 -4.56
N GLU A 96 9.12 -4.63 -5.36
CA GLU A 96 9.31 -4.03 -6.69
C GLU A 96 10.04 -2.69 -6.59
N ILE A 97 9.52 -1.77 -5.77
CA ILE A 97 10.14 -0.45 -5.54
C ILE A 97 11.60 -0.62 -5.10
N ARG A 98 11.85 -1.54 -4.16
CA ARG A 98 13.21 -1.82 -3.67
C ARG A 98 14.12 -2.35 -4.76
N GLN A 99 13.64 -3.23 -5.65
CA GLN A 99 14.43 -3.73 -6.77
C GLN A 99 14.82 -2.61 -7.73
N ASP A 100 13.88 -1.71 -8.05
CA ASP A 100 14.16 -0.60 -8.96
C ASP A 100 15.04 0.48 -8.33
N VAL A 101 14.90 0.74 -7.03
CA VAL A 101 15.85 1.58 -6.27
C VAL A 101 17.27 1.01 -6.35
N VAL A 102 17.45 -0.30 -6.08
CA VAL A 102 18.77 -0.96 -6.11
C VAL A 102 19.36 -0.96 -7.53
N ARG A 103 18.54 -1.18 -8.56
CA ARG A 103 18.94 -1.13 -9.98
C ARG A 103 19.14 0.28 -10.52
N ARG A 104 18.84 1.32 -9.72
CA ARG A 104 18.86 2.74 -10.11
C ARG A 104 17.88 3.09 -11.23
N ASN A 105 16.79 2.35 -11.36
CA ASN A 105 15.65 2.66 -12.22
C ASN A 105 14.75 3.71 -11.56
N LEU A 106 15.27 4.93 -11.37
CA LEU A 106 14.63 5.93 -10.50
C LEU A 106 13.24 6.37 -10.96
N GLN A 107 12.98 6.40 -12.27
CA GLN A 107 11.66 6.75 -12.80
C GLN A 107 10.62 5.67 -12.49
N SER A 108 10.99 4.40 -12.67
CA SER A 108 10.14 3.28 -12.30
C SER A 108 9.86 3.27 -10.79
N ALA A 109 10.91 3.41 -9.97
CA ALA A 109 10.76 3.49 -8.51
C ALA A 109 9.82 4.62 -8.06
N LYS A 110 9.89 5.79 -8.71
CA LYS A 110 8.96 6.91 -8.47
C LYS A 110 7.52 6.53 -8.79
N LYS A 111 7.29 6.02 -10.01
CA LYS A 111 5.97 5.61 -10.48
C LYS A 111 5.35 4.55 -9.56
N GLU A 112 6.15 3.56 -9.18
CA GLU A 112 5.73 2.49 -8.28
C GLU A 112 5.42 3.01 -6.88
N ALA A 113 6.20 3.96 -6.36
CA ALA A 113 5.92 4.58 -5.07
C ALA A 113 4.63 5.41 -5.08
N GLU A 114 4.39 6.18 -6.15
CA GLU A 114 3.13 6.92 -6.36
C GLU A 114 1.93 5.96 -6.46
N ALA A 115 2.06 4.89 -7.25
CA ALA A 115 1.01 3.89 -7.41
C ALA A 115 0.68 3.18 -6.08
N LEU A 116 1.69 2.80 -5.29
CA LEU A 116 1.46 2.17 -3.99
C LEU A 116 0.79 3.14 -3.01
N LYS A 117 1.21 4.41 -3.00
CA LYS A 117 0.56 5.44 -2.19
C LYS A 117 -0.92 5.60 -2.58
N LEU A 118 -1.22 5.71 -3.88
CA LEU A 118 -2.59 5.82 -4.37
C LEU A 118 -3.44 4.60 -4.00
N ALA A 119 -2.89 3.38 -4.10
CA ALA A 119 -3.58 2.17 -3.69
C ALA A 119 -3.93 2.18 -2.19
N LEU A 120 -2.98 2.58 -1.34
CA LEU A 120 -3.19 2.72 0.10
C LEU A 120 -4.24 3.79 0.43
N ASP A 121 -4.17 4.94 -0.25
CA ASP A 121 -5.09 6.07 -0.09
C ASP A 121 -6.53 5.65 -0.48
N ALA A 122 -6.68 4.97 -1.62
CA ALA A 122 -7.97 4.49 -2.12
C ALA A 122 -8.60 3.46 -1.18
N VAL A 123 -7.83 2.47 -0.70
CA VAL A 123 -8.34 1.46 0.24
C VAL A 123 -8.71 2.09 1.58
N LEU A 124 -7.89 3.02 2.09
CA LEU A 124 -8.22 3.78 3.30
C LEU A 124 -9.54 4.54 3.14
N ALA A 125 -9.70 5.26 2.04
CA ALA A 125 -10.87 6.09 1.79
C ALA A 125 -12.15 5.26 1.60
N TYR A 126 -12.13 4.25 0.74
CA TYR A 126 -13.35 3.55 0.34
C TYR A 126 -13.81 2.47 1.32
N GLN A 127 -12.87 1.71 1.89
CA GLN A 127 -13.21 0.56 2.73
C GLN A 127 -13.11 0.88 4.21
N ILE A 128 -12.03 1.53 4.59
CA ILE A 128 -11.70 1.67 6.02
C ILE A 128 -12.42 2.87 6.63
N VAL A 129 -12.55 3.97 5.90
CA VAL A 129 -13.32 5.15 6.33
C VAL A 129 -14.73 5.12 5.74
N GLY A 130 -14.86 4.88 4.44
CA GLY A 130 -16.14 4.86 3.74
C GLY A 130 -17.01 3.64 4.01
N GLY A 131 -16.42 2.48 4.34
CA GLY A 131 -17.17 1.28 4.75
C GLY A 131 -17.77 1.43 6.14
N ARG A 132 -17.03 2.03 7.08
CA ARG A 132 -17.50 2.30 8.45
C ARG A 132 -18.75 3.17 8.50
N ARG A 133 -18.83 4.19 7.64
CA ARG A 133 -20.02 5.05 7.56
C ARG A 133 -21.25 4.31 7.04
N ARG A 134 -21.06 3.35 6.14
CA ARG A 134 -22.15 2.51 5.61
C ARG A 134 -22.64 1.49 6.63
N GLU A 135 -21.73 0.85 7.37
CA GLU A 135 -22.09 -0.06 8.47
C GLU A 135 -22.83 0.69 9.59
N GLU A 136 -22.38 1.90 9.94
CA GLU A 136 -23.09 2.78 10.87
C GLU A 136 -24.48 3.13 10.32
N GLU A 137 -24.62 3.59 9.07
CA GLU A 137 -25.92 3.94 8.47
C GLU A 137 -26.88 2.73 8.33
N GLU A 138 -26.37 1.51 8.11
CA GLU A 138 -27.15 0.27 8.04
C GLU A 138 -27.58 -0.27 9.42
N GLU A 139 -26.85 0.01 10.51
CA GLU A 139 -27.26 -0.35 11.89
C GLU A 139 -28.46 0.47 12.41
N TRP A 140 -28.74 1.64 11.81
CA TRP A 140 -29.86 2.52 12.19
C TRP A 140 -31.12 2.36 11.31
N LEU A 141 -31.09 1.45 10.32
CA LEU A 141 -32.21 1.14 9.40
C LEU A 141 -32.87 -0.20 9.76
#